data_AF-A0AAV7JU45-F1
#
_entry.id   AF-A0AAV7JU45-F1
#
_cell.length_a   1.000
_cell.length_b   1.000
_cell.length_c   1.000
_cell.angle_alpha   90.00
_cell.angle_beta   90.00
_cell.angle_gamma   90.00
#
_symmetry.space_group_name_H-M   'P 1'
#
loop_
_entity.id
_entity.type
_entity.pdbx_description
1 polymer ?
#
loop_
_entity_poly.entity_id
_entity_poly.type
_entity_poly.pdbx_seq_one_letter_code
_entity_poly.pdbx_strand_id
1 'polypeptide(L)'
;MGKTNSAGFLHLVGKFPKLSEAKLKEGVFVGPQIRQASRDPDFEKTLSKLEMSTWNSFKWVCENFLGNKKSSNYREGVETLLNAYEKMGCRMSLKTPLLTLSP
;
A
#
# COMPACT_ATOMS: atom_id res chain seq x y z
N MET A 1 -1.33 -4.06 -19.01
CA MET A 1 -2.77 -4.32 -18.86
C MET A 1 -2.93 -5.40 -17.80
N GLY A 2 -3.85 -5.25 -16.84
CA GLY A 2 -4.15 -6.27 -15.82
C GLY A 2 -3.68 -5.85 -14.43
N LYS A 3 -4.49 -5.77 -13.37
CA LYS A 3 -5.83 -6.30 -13.11
C LYS A 3 -6.65 -5.18 -12.45
N THR A 4 -7.57 -4.54 -13.17
CA THR A 4 -8.39 -3.45 -12.61
C THR A 4 -9.65 -3.96 -11.90
N ASN A 5 -9.79 -5.29 -11.73
CA ASN A 5 -11.01 -5.94 -11.24
C ASN A 5 -10.71 -7.01 -10.17
N SER A 6 -9.62 -6.90 -9.40
CA SER A 6 -9.47 -7.81 -8.25
C SER A 6 -10.54 -7.51 -7.20
N ALA A 7 -10.95 -8.52 -6.42
CA ALA A 7 -11.96 -8.33 -5.38
C ALA A 7 -11.53 -7.24 -4.37
N GLY A 8 -10.24 -7.22 -4.02
CA GLY A 8 -9.63 -6.14 -3.23
C GLY A 8 -9.77 -4.76 -3.87
N PHE A 9 -9.47 -4.63 -5.16
CA PHE A 9 -9.63 -3.36 -5.86
C PHE A 9 -11.09 -2.89 -5.90
N LEU A 10 -12.03 -3.78 -6.23
CA LEU A 10 -13.45 -3.47 -6.27
C LEU A 10 -14.00 -3.08 -4.88
N HIS A 11 -13.49 -3.73 -3.83
CA HIS A 11 -13.79 -3.35 -2.45
C HIS A 11 -13.35 -1.91 -2.16
N LEU A 12 -12.15 -1.52 -2.58
CA LEU A 12 -11.64 -0.15 -2.42
C LEU A 12 -12.45 0.88 -3.22
N VAL A 13 -12.88 0.54 -4.44
CA VAL A 13 -13.78 1.39 -5.25
C VAL A 13 -15.09 1.64 -4.51
N GLY A 14 -15.70 0.60 -3.93
CA GLY A 14 -16.93 0.73 -3.14
C GLY A 14 -16.72 1.49 -1.82
N LYS A 15 -15.59 1.27 -1.14
CA LYS A 15 -15.23 1.90 0.14
C LYS A 15 -14.97 3.40 -0.02
N PHE A 16 -14.30 3.79 -1.10
CA PHE A 16 -13.85 5.15 -1.35
C PHE A 16 -14.45 5.71 -2.65
N PRO A 17 -15.78 5.89 -2.73
CA PRO A 17 -16.44 6.32 -3.98
C PRO A 17 -16.04 7.73 -4.44
N LYS A 18 -15.40 8.51 -3.54
CA LYS A 18 -14.86 9.85 -3.84
C LYS A 18 -13.45 9.82 -4.45
N LEU A 19 -12.79 8.66 -4.47
CA LEU A 19 -11.49 8.50 -5.13
C LEU A 19 -11.73 8.03 -6.57
N SER A 20 -10.97 8.61 -7.51
CA SER A 20 -10.96 8.09 -8.87
C SER A 20 -10.26 6.73 -8.91
N GLU A 21 -10.68 5.87 -9.83
CA GLU A 21 -10.01 4.60 -10.08
C GLU A 21 -8.51 4.77 -10.38
N ALA A 22 -8.12 5.87 -11.02
CA ALA A 22 -6.72 6.18 -11.28
C ALA A 22 -5.93 6.31 -9.96
N LYS A 23 -6.45 7.07 -8.98
CA LYS A 23 -5.82 7.19 -7.65
C LYS A 23 -5.75 5.86 -6.93
N LEU A 24 -6.80 5.03 -7.03
CA LEU A 24 -6.81 3.70 -6.43
C LEU A 24 -5.77 2.76 -7.09
N LYS A 25 -5.65 2.80 -8.43
CA LYS A 25 -4.67 2.00 -9.20
C LYS A 25 -3.23 2.44 -8.94
N GLU A 26 -3.02 3.75 -8.78
CA GLU A 26 -1.73 4.34 -8.43
C GLU A 26 -1.38 4.20 -6.93
N GLY A 27 -2.30 3.68 -6.11
CA GLY A 27 -2.08 3.55 -4.67
C GLY A 27 -1.99 4.89 -3.94
N VAL A 28 -2.61 5.94 -4.47
CA VAL A 28 -2.59 7.30 -3.91
C VAL A 28 -3.65 7.41 -2.82
N PHE A 29 -3.23 7.12 -1.59
CA PHE A 29 -4.04 7.25 -0.38
C PHE A 29 -3.47 8.30 0.57
N VAL A 30 -4.36 9.02 1.26
CA VAL A 30 -3.96 9.87 2.39
C VAL A 30 -4.01 9.09 3.70
N GLY A 31 -3.32 9.58 4.73
CA GLY A 31 -3.23 8.92 6.05
C GLY A 31 -4.57 8.41 6.62
N PRO A 32 -5.66 9.22 6.62
CA PRO A 32 -6.97 8.76 7.06
C PRO A 32 -7.54 7.57 6.25
N GLN A 33 -7.31 7.53 4.94
CA GLN A 33 -7.81 6.45 4.07
C GLN A 33 -7.04 5.15 4.32
N ILE A 34 -5.72 5.25 4.50
CA ILE A 34 -4.88 4.12 4.90
C ILE A 34 -5.40 3.53 6.22
N ARG A 35 -5.62 4.39 7.23
CA ARG A 35 -6.16 3.95 8.53
C ARG A 35 -7.54 3.29 8.43
N GLN A 36 -8.40 3.75 7.52
CA GLN A 36 -9.71 3.14 7.28
C GLN A 36 -9.57 1.77 6.62
N ALA A 37 -8.71 1.63 5.61
CA ALA A 37 -8.45 0.35 4.96
C ALA A 37 -7.79 -0.67 5.90
N SER A 38 -6.85 -0.23 6.75
CA SER A 38 -6.19 -1.11 7.74
C SER A 38 -7.11 -1.57 8.88
N ARG A 39 -8.25 -0.91 9.10
CA ARG A 39 -9.25 -1.30 10.11
C ARG A 39 -10.41 -2.07 9.50
N ASP A 40 -10.35 -2.40 8.22
CA ASP A 40 -11.41 -3.10 7.51
C ASP A 40 -11.05 -4.60 7.38
N PRO A 41 -11.56 -5.47 8.25
CA PRO A 41 -11.29 -6.90 8.16
C PRO A 41 -11.92 -7.53 6.91
N ASP A 42 -12.97 -6.92 6.33
CA ASP A 42 -13.61 -7.44 5.13
C ASP A 42 -12.78 -7.13 3.90
N PHE A 43 -12.08 -6.00 3.88
CA PHE A 43 -11.07 -5.70 2.86
C PHE A 43 -10.00 -6.80 2.83
N GLU A 44 -9.43 -7.16 3.98
CA GLU A 44 -8.40 -8.20 4.05
C GLU A 44 -8.88 -9.56 3.51
N LYS A 45 -10.14 -9.94 3.76
CA LYS A 45 -10.74 -11.17 3.21
C LYS A 45 -10.88 -11.16 1.69
N THR A 46 -10.95 -9.98 1.08
CA THR A 46 -11.07 -9.85 -0.39
C THR A 46 -9.72 -9.96 -1.12
N LEU A 47 -8.60 -9.94 -0.39
CA LEU A 47 -7.26 -9.98 -0.98
C LEU A 47 -6.85 -11.40 -1.36
N SER A 48 -6.29 -11.56 -2.55
CA SER A 48 -5.56 -12.78 -2.91
C SER A 48 -4.31 -12.95 -2.04
N LYS A 49 -3.72 -14.15 -2.01
CA LYS A 49 -2.49 -14.42 -1.23
C LYS A 49 -1.37 -13.43 -1.53
N LEU A 50 -1.20 -13.05 -2.80
CA LEU A 50 -0.16 -12.11 -3.23
C LEU A 50 -0.48 -10.67 -2.79
N GLU A 51 -1.75 -10.25 -2.93
CA GLU A 51 -2.20 -8.93 -2.46
C GLU A 51 -2.11 -8.81 -0.94
N MET A 52 -2.47 -9.86 -0.20
CA MET A 52 -2.37 -9.91 1.26
C MET A 52 -0.91 -9.79 1.72
N SER A 53 0.02 -10.50 1.06
CA SER A 53 1.44 -10.40 1.37
C SER A 53 1.96 -8.97 1.14
N THR A 54 1.56 -8.34 0.04
CA THR A 54 1.91 -6.95 -0.26
C THR A 54 1.31 -5.98 0.76
N TRP A 55 0.05 -6.20 1.14
CA TRP A 55 -0.67 -5.40 2.14
C TRP A 55 -0.03 -5.48 3.53
N ASN A 56 0.43 -6.66 3.95
CA ASN A 56 1.12 -6.82 5.22
C ASN A 56 2.47 -6.08 5.24
N SER A 57 3.25 -6.15 4.16
CA SER A 57 4.47 -5.34 4.02
C SER A 57 4.17 -3.85 4.08
N PHE A 58 3.08 -3.42 3.45
CA PHE A 58 2.65 -2.02 3.48
C PHE A 58 2.24 -1.55 4.88
N LYS A 59 1.46 -2.36 5.62
CA LYS A 59 1.09 -2.08 7.02
C LYS A 59 2.33 -1.95 7.90
N TRP A 60 3.29 -2.87 7.75
CA TRP A 60 4.54 -2.83 8.49
C TRP A 60 5.29 -1.51 8.25
N VAL A 61 5.41 -1.07 7.00
CA VAL A 61 6.05 0.22 6.67
C VAL A 61 5.26 1.38 7.27
N CYS A 62 3.92 1.38 7.18
CA CYS A 62 3.12 2.44 7.78
C CYS A 62 3.32 2.57 9.30
N GLU A 63 3.44 1.45 10.01
CA GLU A 63 3.63 1.43 11.46
C GLU A 63 5.06 1.81 11.88
N ASN A 64 6.07 1.36 11.12
CA ASN A 64 7.48 1.48 11.49
C ASN A 64 8.20 2.69 10.86
N PHE A 65 7.56 3.37 9.91
CA PHE A 65 8.17 4.49 9.17
C PHE A 65 7.30 5.74 9.12
N LEU A 66 5.97 5.61 8.94
CA LEU A 66 5.05 6.76 8.90
C LEU A 66 4.53 7.17 10.29
N GLY A 67 4.87 6.42 11.34
CA GLY A 67 4.53 6.71 12.73
C GLY A 67 5.59 7.55 13.46
N ASN A 68 5.36 7.80 14.76
CA ASN A 68 6.28 8.53 15.64
C ASN A 68 7.56 7.76 16.00
N LYS A 69 7.70 6.51 15.55
CA LYS A 69 8.91 5.69 15.69
C LYS A 69 9.47 5.42 14.31
N LYS A 70 10.74 5.77 14.10
CA LYS A 70 11.54 5.31 12.97
C LYS A 70 12.31 4.08 13.43
N SER A 71 11.97 2.91 12.90
CA SER A 71 12.77 1.70 13.14
C SER A 71 14.14 1.84 12.45
N SER A 72 15.20 1.33 13.07
CA SER A 72 16.54 1.25 12.45
C SER A 72 16.52 0.43 11.15
N ASN A 73 15.56 -0.49 11.03
CA ASN A 73 15.45 -1.43 9.91
C ASN A 73 14.47 -0.95 8.83
N TYR A 74 14.16 0.35 8.78
CA TYR A 74 13.19 0.90 7.82
C TYR A 74 13.55 0.58 6.36
N ARG A 75 14.85 0.61 6.03
CA ARG A 75 15.36 0.35 4.68
C ARG A 75 14.96 -1.04 4.20
N GLU A 76 15.14 -2.05 5.05
CA GLU A 76 14.83 -3.44 4.76
C GLU A 76 13.33 -3.66 4.54
N GLY A 77 12.48 -2.99 5.33
CA GLY A 77 11.04 -3.03 5.13
C GLY A 77 10.57 -2.33 3.85
N VAL A 78 11.19 -1.22 3.48
CA VAL A 78 10.92 -0.54 2.20
C VAL A 78 11.36 -1.40 1.02
N GLU A 79 12.53 -2.03 1.08
CA GLU A 79 13.01 -2.98 0.05
C GLU A 79 12.06 -4.18 -0.08
N THR A 80 11.59 -4.72 1.05
CA THR A 80 10.59 -5.81 1.07
C THR A 80 9.28 -5.40 0.42
N LEU A 81 8.81 -4.18 0.67
CA LEU A 81 7.61 -3.63 0.05
C LEU A 81 7.80 -3.47 -1.47
N LEU A 82 8.94 -2.92 -1.90
CA LEU A 82 9.27 -2.75 -3.33
C LEU A 82 9.28 -4.09 -4.07
N ASN A 83 9.91 -5.11 -3.50
CA ASN A 83 9.93 -6.46 -4.06
C ASN A 83 8.52 -7.07 -4.16
N ALA A 84 7.63 -6.80 -3.20
CA ALA A 84 6.24 -7.26 -3.25
C ALA A 84 5.46 -6.56 -4.39
N TYR A 85 5.65 -5.26 -4.57
CA TYR A 85 5.04 -4.51 -5.67
C TYR A 85 5.56 -4.93 -7.05
N GLU A 86 6.85 -5.23 -7.19
CA GLU A 86 7.42 -5.77 -8.43
C GLU A 86 6.77 -7.09 -8.81
N LYS A 87 6.60 -8.01 -7.84
CA LYS A 87 5.88 -9.29 -8.04
C LYS A 87 4.42 -9.10 -8.42
N MET A 88 3.79 -8.02 -7.98
CA MET A 88 2.44 -7.64 -8.38
C MET A 88 2.37 -7.05 -9.80
N GLY A 89 3.51 -6.79 -10.45
CA GLY A 89 3.59 -6.12 -11.75
C GLY A 89 3.33 -4.61 -11.66
N CYS A 90 3.35 -4.04 -10.45
CA CYS A 90 3.18 -2.61 -10.22
C CYS A 90 4.53 -1.92 -10.50
N ARG A 91 4.62 -1.17 -11.61
CA ARG A 91 5.74 -0.25 -11.84
C ARG A 91 5.55 1.00 -10.96
N MET A 92 6.03 0.96 -9.72
CA MET A 92 6.03 2.15 -8.88
C MET A 92 7.12 3.12 -9.34
N SER A 93 6.70 4.31 -9.77
CA SER A 93 7.54 5.50 -9.73
C SER A 93 7.27 6.18 -8.39
N LEU A 94 8.05 5.83 -7.36
CA LEU A 94 8.02 6.57 -6.10
C LEU A 94 8.46 8.01 -6.41
N LYS A 95 7.52 8.95 -6.45
CA LYS A 95 7.86 10.37 -6.38
C LYS A 95 8.26 10.68 -4.94
N THR A 96 9.56 10.57 -4.68
CA THR A 96 10.24 10.67 -3.38
C THR A 96 10.14 12.07 -2.78
N PRO A 97 9.85 12.15 -1.46
CA PRO A 97 10.89 12.60 -0.54
C PRO A 97 11.05 11.68 0.68
N LEU A 98 10.81 10.37 0.53
CA LEU A 98 11.05 9.39 1.60
C LEU A 98 12.51 8.93 1.69
N LEU A 99 13.33 9.18 0.66
CA LEU A 99 14.75 8.78 0.59
C LEU A 99 15.75 9.96 0.73
N THR A 100 15.28 11.19 0.95
CA THR A 100 16.16 12.38 1.02
C THR A 100 16.45 12.84 2.46
N LEU A 101 16.40 11.92 3.44
CA LEU A 101 16.96 12.18 4.77
C LEU A 101 18.24 11.36 4.95
N SER A 102 19.28 11.78 4.21
CA SER A 102 20.66 11.61 4.66
C SER A 102 21.11 12.94 5.28
N PRO A 103 21.89 12.93 6.38
CA PRO A 103 22.48 14.13 6.96
C PRO A 103 23.48 14.82 6.02
#